data_AF-A0A6V7K9V1-F1
#
_entry.id   AF-A0A6V7K9V1-F1
#
_cell.length_a   1.000
_cell.length_b   1.000
_cell.length_c   1.000
_cell.angle_alpha   90.00
_cell.angle_beta   90.00
_cell.angle_gamma   90.00
#
_symmetry.space_group_name_H-M   'P 1'
#
loop_
_entity.id
_entity.type
_entity.pdbx_description
1 polymer ?
#
loop_
_entity_poly.entity_id
_entity_poly.type
_entity_poly.pdbx_seq_one_letter_code
_entity_poly.pdbx_strand_id
1 'polypeptide(L)'
;TERGDGSTVLSCQGLAVPSYFYITVVWSLAMMTGSILFLYSTYLSGTIYGGLITMLAFFYNHTECTRVQWTPPLRESFAYPILLFQMFRVTVFIDQHSGKKSQVSLKSVLWTNFKL
;
A
#
# COMPACT_ATOMS: atom_id res chain seq x y z
N THR A 1 34.35 -1.62 22.27
CA THR A 1 35.41 -0.97 23.06
C THR A 1 35.16 0.51 23.13
N GLU A 2 35.21 1.06 24.33
CA GLU A 2 35.05 2.48 24.68
C GLU A 2 36.00 3.44 23.94
N ARG A 3 35.54 4.69 23.75
CA ARG A 3 36.26 5.97 23.97
C ARG A 3 35.33 7.09 23.48
N GLY A 4 34.87 8.07 24.26
CA GLY A 4 35.61 8.79 25.29
C GLY A 4 36.29 10.01 24.66
N ASP A 5 35.53 10.95 24.11
CA ASP A 5 35.82 12.40 24.09
C ASP A 5 34.64 13.15 23.44
N GLY A 6 34.25 14.29 24.01
CA GLY A 6 33.07 15.08 23.65
C GLY A 6 33.18 15.85 22.33
N SER A 7 33.82 15.28 21.31
CA SER A 7 33.81 15.81 19.95
C SER A 7 32.81 14.99 19.12
N THR A 8 31.75 15.65 18.65
CA THR A 8 30.82 15.07 17.68
C THR A 8 31.56 14.92 16.35
N VAL A 9 32.35 13.85 16.22
CA VAL A 9 32.82 13.43 14.90
C VAL A 9 31.58 13.26 14.03
N LEU A 10 31.57 13.92 12.87
CA LEU A 10 30.53 13.74 11.87
C LEU A 10 30.55 12.27 11.46
N SER A 11 29.72 11.46 12.10
CA SER A 11 29.64 10.05 11.81
C SER A 11 29.03 9.91 10.42
N CYS A 12 29.85 9.58 9.43
CA CYS A 12 29.40 9.17 8.09
C CYS A 12 28.64 7.83 8.12
N GLN A 13 28.43 7.26 9.30
CA GLN A 13 27.72 6.01 9.55
C GLN A 13 26.30 6.23 10.09
N GLY A 14 25.86 7.48 10.26
CA GLY A 14 24.45 7.83 10.47
C GLY A 14 23.78 8.23 9.16
N LEU A 15 22.49 7.94 9.00
CA LEU A 15 21.64 8.53 7.97
C LEU A 15 21.77 10.06 8.04
N ALA A 16 22.66 10.64 7.23
CA ALA A 16 22.90 12.09 7.15
C ALA A 16 21.69 12.85 6.57
N VAL A 17 20.60 12.13 6.30
CA VAL A 17 19.37 12.66 5.73
C VAL A 17 18.29 12.64 6.82
N PRO A 18 17.65 13.78 7.14
CA PRO A 18 16.58 13.82 8.12
C PRO A 18 15.43 12.91 7.68
N SER A 19 15.14 11.88 8.47
CA SER A 19 14.10 10.87 8.20
C SER A 19 12.70 11.49 8.09
N TYR A 20 12.45 12.58 8.81
CA TYR A 20 11.18 13.32 8.82
C TYR A 20 10.70 13.77 7.44
N PHE A 21 11.63 14.06 6.51
CA PHE A 21 11.26 14.44 5.13
C PHE A 21 10.49 13.33 4.40
N TYR A 22 10.82 12.06 4.68
CA TYR A 22 10.22 10.92 4.00
C TYR A 22 8.98 10.38 4.70
N ILE A 23 8.87 10.54 6.02
CA ILE A 23 7.79 9.94 6.82
C ILE A 23 6.41 10.35 6.30
N THR A 24 6.21 11.65 6.01
CA THR A 24 4.92 12.16 5.51
C THR A 24 4.53 11.50 4.19
N VAL A 25 5.48 11.38 3.26
CA VAL A 25 5.22 10.76 1.95
C VAL A 25 4.99 9.26 2.10
N VAL A 26 5.81 8.57 2.89
CA VAL A 26 5.69 7.12 3.10
C VAL A 26 4.37 6.75 3.76
N TRP A 27 3.92 7.53 4.75
CA TRP A 27 2.59 7.34 5.35
C TRP A 27 1.47 7.54 4.33
N SER A 28 1.57 8.57 3.49
CA SER A 28 0.59 8.80 2.43
C SER A 28 0.51 7.63 1.43
N LEU A 29 1.67 7.05 1.07
CA LEU A 29 1.76 5.90 0.16
C LEU A 29 1.25 4.60 0.80
N ALA A 30 1.43 4.42 2.10
CA ALA A 30 0.84 3.30 2.84
C ALA A 30 -0.70 3.37 2.84
N MET A 31 -1.27 4.57 3.05
CA MET A 31 -2.72 4.79 2.94
C MET A 31 -3.23 4.56 1.51
N MET A 32 -2.47 5.01 0.51
CA MET A 32 -2.77 4.76 -0.90
C MET A 32 -2.76 3.26 -1.22
N THR A 33 -1.79 2.51 -0.67
CA THR A 33 -1.68 1.06 -0.84
C THR A 33 -2.90 0.33 -0.27
N GLY A 34 -3.31 0.64 0.96
CA GLY A 34 -4.52 0.08 1.57
C GLY A 34 -5.78 0.39 0.76
N SER A 35 -5.88 1.61 0.21
CA SER A 35 -7.01 2.02 -0.64
C SER A 35 -7.07 1.23 -1.96
N ILE A 36 -5.92 1.02 -2.62
CA ILE A 36 -5.84 0.24 -3.86
C ILE A 36 -6.18 -1.23 -3.58
N LEU A 37 -5.70 -1.81 -2.48
CA LEU A 37 -6.02 -3.18 -2.08
C LEU A 37 -7.51 -3.37 -1.79
N PHE A 38 -8.14 -2.39 -1.14
CA PHE A 38 -9.59 -2.40 -0.93
C PHE A 38 -10.36 -2.41 -2.26
N LEU A 39 -10.02 -1.51 -3.19
CA LEU A 39 -10.65 -1.46 -4.52
C LEU A 39 -10.40 -2.75 -5.32
N TYR A 40 -9.19 -3.30 -5.22
CA TYR A 40 -8.83 -4.51 -5.95
C TYR A 40 -9.60 -5.73 -5.41
N SER A 41 -9.66 -5.88 -4.09
CA SER A 41 -10.38 -6.99 -3.46
C SER A 41 -11.90 -6.88 -3.65
N THR A 42 -12.47 -5.68 -3.57
CA THR A 42 -13.90 -5.47 -3.88
C THR A 42 -14.24 -5.79 -5.34
N TYR A 43 -13.35 -5.45 -6.28
CA TYR A 43 -13.51 -5.81 -7.69
C TYR A 43 -13.48 -7.33 -7.90
N LEU A 44 -12.54 -8.04 -7.25
CA LEU A 44 -12.40 -9.48 -7.42
C LEU A 44 -13.51 -10.28 -6.74
N SER A 45 -13.94 -9.85 -5.54
CA SER A 45 -15.00 -10.51 -4.77
C SER A 45 -16.41 -10.15 -5.25
N GLY A 46 -16.58 -9.03 -5.96
CA GLY A 46 -17.90 -8.50 -6.34
C GLY A 46 -18.73 -7.98 -5.16
N THR A 47 -18.18 -7.94 -3.95
CA THR A 47 -18.84 -7.47 -2.73
C THR A 47 -17.93 -6.52 -1.95
N ILE A 48 -18.52 -5.62 -1.16
CA ILE A 48 -17.77 -4.73 -0.27
C ILE A 48 -17.06 -5.48 0.88
N TYR A 49 -17.62 -6.63 1.28
CA TYR A 49 -17.05 -7.47 2.34
C TYR A 49 -15.64 -7.98 2.01
N GLY A 50 -15.37 -8.31 0.73
CA GLY A 50 -14.02 -8.66 0.29
C GLY A 50 -13.00 -7.54 0.56
N GLY A 51 -13.38 -6.30 0.25
CA GLY A 51 -12.58 -5.12 0.56
C GLY A 51 -12.33 -4.94 2.07
N LEU A 52 -13.39 -5.06 2.88
CA LEU A 52 -13.29 -4.93 4.34
C LEU A 52 -12.36 -5.97 4.95
N ILE A 53 -12.48 -7.23 4.53
CA ILE A 53 -11.60 -8.32 5.00
C ILE A 53 -10.14 -8.03 4.63
N THR A 54 -9.89 -7.58 3.40
CA THR A 54 -8.53 -7.21 2.98
C THR A 54 -7.97 -6.03 3.76
N MET A 55 -8.79 -5.02 4.06
CA MET A 55 -8.38 -3.87 4.86
C MET A 55 -8.02 -4.27 6.29
N LEU A 56 -8.84 -5.13 6.91
CA LEU A 56 -8.57 -5.68 8.24
C LEU A 56 -7.28 -6.51 8.25
N ALA A 57 -7.07 -7.35 7.23
CA ALA A 57 -5.84 -8.13 7.08
C ALA A 57 -4.60 -7.24 6.89
N PHE A 58 -4.73 -6.14 6.14
CA PHE A 58 -3.65 -5.16 5.94
C PHE A 58 -3.27 -4.47 7.26
N PHE A 59 -4.24 -4.08 8.08
CA PHE A 59 -3.97 -3.50 9.41
C PHE A 59 -3.41 -4.53 10.40
N TYR A 60 -3.94 -5.75 10.40
CA TYR A 60 -3.42 -6.83 11.24
C TYR A 60 -1.94 -7.12 10.93
N ASN A 61 -1.58 -7.10 9.64
CA ASN A 61 -0.23 -7.36 9.17
C ASN A 61 0.61 -6.08 8.90
N HIS A 62 0.19 -4.92 9.44
CA HIS A 62 0.81 -3.63 9.07
C HIS A 62 2.31 -3.55 9.37
N THR A 63 2.78 -4.29 10.40
CA THR A 63 4.19 -4.41 10.79
C THR A 63 5.06 -4.89 9.62
N GLU A 64 4.57 -5.90 8.89
CA GLU A 64 5.25 -6.46 7.71
C GLU A 64 4.90 -5.70 6.43
N CYS A 65 3.67 -5.21 6.30
CA CYS A 65 3.19 -4.55 5.08
C CYS A 65 3.74 -3.14 4.87
N THR A 66 4.19 -2.45 5.92
CA THR A 66 4.60 -1.04 5.79
C THR A 66 6.06 -0.78 6.13
N ARG A 67 6.75 -1.63 6.92
CA ARG A 67 8.18 -1.54 7.33
C ARG A 67 8.74 -0.13 7.67
N VAL A 68 7.88 0.87 7.83
CA VAL A 68 8.22 2.29 8.02
C VAL A 68 8.97 2.50 9.33
N GLN A 69 8.72 1.64 10.33
CA GLN A 69 9.37 1.68 11.63
C GLN A 69 10.87 1.31 11.57
N TRP A 70 11.32 0.58 10.54
CA TRP A 70 12.69 0.08 10.45
C TRP A 70 13.51 0.77 9.36
N THR A 71 12.93 1.04 8.18
CA THR A 71 13.66 1.64 7.04
C THR A 71 12.78 2.65 6.27
N PRO A 72 12.56 3.86 6.82
CA PRO A 72 11.72 4.89 6.19
C PRO A 72 12.09 5.28 4.74
N PRO A 73 13.38 5.41 4.35
CA PRO A 73 13.74 5.87 3.01
C PRO A 73 13.87 4.74 1.98
N LEU A 74 13.37 3.53 2.27
CA LEU A 74 13.59 2.40 1.39
C LEU A 74 12.80 2.55 0.09
N ARG A 75 13.51 2.52 -1.04
CA ARG A 75 12.97 2.73 -2.40
C ARG A 75 11.80 1.80 -2.73
N GLU A 76 11.74 0.62 -2.12
CA GLU A 76 10.67 -0.35 -2.32
C GLU A 76 9.29 0.19 -1.89
N SER A 77 9.21 0.95 -0.79
CA SER A 77 7.97 1.52 -0.28
C SER A 77 7.33 2.54 -1.24
N PHE A 78 8.14 3.15 -2.12
CA PHE A 78 7.66 4.11 -3.12
C PHE A 78 7.05 3.45 -4.36
N ALA A 79 7.55 2.27 -4.75
CA ALA A 79 7.09 1.56 -5.94
C ALA A 79 5.81 0.75 -5.70
N TYR A 80 5.59 0.27 -4.46
CA TYR A 80 4.50 -0.62 -4.08
C TYR A 80 3.10 -0.21 -4.61
N PRO A 81 2.60 1.02 -4.36
CA PRO A 81 1.24 1.37 -4.77
C PRO A 81 1.10 1.48 -6.29
N ILE A 82 2.16 1.89 -7.00
CA ILE A 82 2.14 1.95 -8.47
C ILE A 82 2.09 0.55 -9.07
N LEU A 83 2.87 -0.38 -8.53
CA LEU A 83 2.86 -1.78 -8.96
C LEU A 83 1.50 -2.45 -8.72
N LEU A 84 0.89 -2.22 -7.55
CA LEU A 84 -0.45 -2.72 -7.25
C LEU A 84 -1.51 -2.14 -8.18
N PHE A 85 -1.41 -0.83 -8.50
CA PHE A 85 -2.29 -0.21 -9.48
C PHE A 85 -2.12 -0.83 -10.87
N GLN A 86 -0.88 -1.10 -11.30
CA GLN A 86 -0.62 -1.78 -12.56
C GLN A 86 -1.22 -3.18 -12.58
N MET A 87 -1.04 -3.97 -11.52
CA MET A 87 -1.65 -5.30 -11.38
C MET A 87 -3.17 -5.22 -11.47
N PHE A 88 -3.80 -4.27 -10.78
CA PHE A 88 -5.25 -4.04 -10.85
C PHE A 88 -5.72 -3.77 -12.28
N ARG A 89 -5.04 -2.88 -13.01
CA ARG A 89 -5.36 -2.54 -14.41
C ARG A 89 -5.25 -3.75 -15.33
N VAL A 90 -4.22 -4.57 -15.14
CA VAL A 90 -4.02 -5.81 -15.90
C VAL A 90 -5.15 -6.80 -15.62
N THR A 91 -5.56 -6.96 -14.36
CA THR A 91 -6.68 -7.83 -14.00
C THR A 91 -7.99 -7.39 -14.67
N VAL A 92 -8.30 -6.09 -14.65
CA VAL A 92 -9.48 -5.54 -15.35
C VAL A 92 -9.39 -5.77 -16.86
N PHE A 93 -8.21 -5.56 -17.46
CA PHE A 93 -8.02 -5.78 -18.89
C PHE A 93 -8.24 -7.24 -19.29
N ILE A 94 -7.71 -8.18 -18.52
CA ILE A 94 -7.90 -9.62 -18.75
C ILE A 94 -9.37 -9.97 -18.61
N ASP A 95 -10.04 -9.49 -17.57
CA ASP A 95 -11.47 -9.75 -17.32
C ASP A 95 -12.35 -9.29 -18.49
N GLN A 96 -12.05 -8.13 -19.08
CA GLN A 96 -12.74 -7.61 -20.27
C GLN A 96 -12.58 -8.50 -21.51
N HIS A 97 -11.43 -9.16 -21.67
CA HIS A 97 -11.10 -9.95 -22.86
C HIS A 97 -11.30 -11.47 -22.68
N SER A 98 -11.61 -11.95 -21.47
CA SER A 98 -11.73 -13.38 -21.15
C SER A 98 -13.01 -14.04 -21.71
N GLY A 99 -13.86 -13.31 -22.43
CA GLY A 99 -15.07 -13.83 -23.09
C GLY A 99 -16.21 -14.29 -22.15
N LYS A 100 -15.92 -14.49 -20.86
CA LYS A 100 -16.90 -14.61 -19.79
C LYS A 100 -17.34 -13.20 -19.39
N LYS A 101 -18.63 -12.87 -19.50
CA LYS A 101 -19.17 -11.63 -18.94
C LYS A 101 -19.10 -11.72 -17.40
N SER A 102 -17.97 -11.37 -16.81
CA SER A 102 -17.94 -11.04 -15.39
C SER A 102 -18.71 -9.74 -15.22
N GLN A 103 -19.97 -9.84 -14.78
CA GLN A 103 -20.87 -8.70 -14.50
C GLN A 103 -20.46 -7.95 -13.23
N VAL A 104 -19.16 -7.79 -12.99
CA VAL A 104 -18.64 -7.06 -11.82
C VAL A 104 -18.09 -5.73 -12.31
N SER A 105 -19.01 -4.84 -12.67
CA SER A 105 -18.66 -3.44 -12.89
C SER A 105 -18.37 -2.80 -11.53
N LEU A 106 -17.19 -2.19 -11.37
CA LEU A 106 -16.84 -1.44 -10.15
C LEU A 106 -17.95 -0.43 -9.76
N LYS A 107 -18.63 0.13 -10.78
CA LYS A 107 -19.79 0.99 -10.59
C LYS A 107 -21.02 0.24 -10.07
N SER A 108 -21.28 -0.99 -10.52
CA SER A 108 -22.42 -1.75 -10.01
C SER A 108 -22.18 -2.19 -8.57
N VAL A 109 -20.98 -2.65 -8.19
CA VAL A 109 -20.70 -3.05 -6.80
C VAL A 109 -20.85 -1.87 -5.83
N LEU A 110 -20.27 -0.71 -6.16
CA LEU A 110 -20.40 0.49 -5.33
C LEU A 110 -21.83 1.04 -5.29
N TRP A 111 -22.56 1.01 -6.40
CA TRP A 111 -23.94 1.50 -6.49
C TRP A 111 -24.96 0.56 -5.83
N THR A 112 -24.75 -0.76 -5.89
CA THR A 112 -25.70 -1.76 -5.33
C THR A 112 -25.62 -1.82 -3.81
N ASN A 113 -24.45 -1.53 -3.21
CA ASN A 113 -24.26 -1.54 -1.75
C ASN A 113 -24.57 -0.21 -1.06
N PHE A 114 -24.50 0.93 -1.77
CA PHE A 114 -24.86 2.26 -1.20
C PHE A 114 -26.36 2.56 -1.26
N LYS A 115 -27.15 1.69 -1.90
CA LYS A 115 -28.62 1.80 -1.99
C LYS A 115 -29.35 0.84 -1.04
N LEU A 116 -28.72 0.53 0.11
CA LEU A 116 -29.40 -0.02 1.28
C LEU A 116 -29.90 1.12 2.16
#